data_AF-A0A966EVM2-F1
#
_entry.id   AF-A0A966EVM2-F1
#
_cell.length_a   1.000
_cell.length_b   1.000
_cell.length_c   1.000
_cell.angle_alpha   90.00
_cell.angle_beta   90.00
_cell.angle_gamma   90.00
#
_symmetry.space_group_name_H-M   'P 1'
#
loop_
_entity.id
_entity.type
_entity.pdbx_description
1 polymer ?
#
loop_
_entity_poly.entity_id
_entity_poly.type
_entity_poly.pdbx_seq_one_letter_code
_entity_poly.pdbx_strand_id
1 'polypeptide(L)'
;MKNRAVEPLSRLTDPLIRRNGQLTTATWDEAFDHAARGLTATLESSGPNSIGLFSCSKSTNEMNYAAQKFMRSVIKSNNIDSCNRT
;
A
#
# COMPACT_ATOMS: atom_id res chain seq x y z
N MET A 1 -4.02 19.56 33.51
CA MET A 1 -3.90 18.90 32.19
C MET A 1 -4.64 19.74 31.17
N LYS A 2 -3.97 20.26 30.13
CA LYS A 2 -4.65 21.04 29.09
C LYS A 2 -5.47 20.09 28.20
N ASN A 3 -6.79 20.26 28.20
CA ASN A 3 -7.69 19.63 27.22
C ASN A 3 -7.33 20.16 25.84
N ARG A 4 -6.58 19.38 25.06
CA ARG A 4 -6.39 19.66 23.63
C ARG A 4 -7.56 19.01 22.90
N ALA A 5 -8.51 19.82 22.44
CA ALA A 5 -9.50 19.37 21.47
C ALA A 5 -8.73 18.86 20.23
N VAL A 6 -8.96 17.61 19.85
CA VAL A 6 -8.41 17.02 18.63
C VAL A 6 -9.47 17.22 17.56
N GLU A 7 -9.21 18.13 16.63
CA GLU A 7 -10.02 18.25 15.41
C GLU A 7 -9.98 16.92 14.65
N PRO A 8 -11.14 16.36 14.26
CA PRO A 8 -11.17 15.10 13.51
C PRO A 8 -10.46 15.28 12.16
N LEU A 9 -9.54 14.36 11.87
CA LEU A 9 -8.86 14.34 10.57
C LEU A 9 -9.87 14.06 9.45
N SER A 10 -9.81 14.85 8.39
CA SER A 10 -10.61 14.61 7.18
C SER A 10 -10.26 13.25 6.57
N ARG A 11 -11.27 12.41 6.38
CA ARG A 11 -11.14 11.08 5.78
C ARG A 11 -10.96 11.21 4.27
N LEU A 12 -9.98 10.49 3.71
CA LEU A 12 -9.89 10.30 2.26
C LEU A 12 -10.99 9.34 1.80
N THR A 13 -11.79 9.77 0.85
CA THR A 13 -12.94 9.01 0.31
C THR A 13 -12.69 8.45 -1.09
N ASP A 14 -11.73 9.02 -1.82
CA ASP A 14 -11.46 8.70 -3.21
C ASP A 14 -10.00 8.30 -3.43
N PRO A 15 -9.72 7.39 -4.38
CA PRO A 15 -8.36 7.13 -4.83
C PRO A 15 -7.72 8.39 -5.41
N LEU A 16 -6.41 8.56 -5.16
CA LEU A 16 -5.63 9.68 -5.68
C LEU A 16 -4.40 9.15 -6.42
N ILE A 17 -4.14 9.67 -7.62
CA ILE A 17 -2.93 9.39 -8.41
C ILE A 17 -2.08 10.66 -8.46
N ARG A 18 -0.76 10.50 -8.30
CA ARG A 18 0.19 11.62 -8.43
C ARG A 18 0.53 11.86 -9.89
N ARG A 19 0.15 13.03 -10.42
CA ARG A 19 0.43 13.48 -11.79
C ARG A 19 1.18 14.81 -11.71
N ASN A 20 2.34 14.92 -12.34
CA ASN A 20 3.16 16.15 -12.34
C ASN A 20 3.41 16.70 -10.92
N GLY A 21 3.68 15.82 -9.96
CA GLY A 21 3.93 16.18 -8.56
C GLY A 21 2.69 16.42 -7.69
N GLN A 22 1.49 16.53 -8.25
CA GLN A 22 0.25 16.80 -7.51
C GLN A 22 -0.64 15.56 -7.40
N LEU A 23 -1.31 15.38 -6.26
CA LEU A 23 -2.33 14.33 -6.07
C LEU A 23 -3.65 14.78 -6.69
N THR A 24 -4.24 13.92 -7.51
CA THR A 24 -5.46 14.20 -8.26
C THR A 24 -6.39 12.99 -8.15
N THR A 25 -7.70 13.22 -8.03
CA THR A 25 -8.70 12.15 -7.91
C THR A 25 -8.67 11.21 -9.11
N ALA A 26 -8.95 9.94 -8.85
CA ALA A 26 -9.02 8.86 -9.84
C ALA A 26 -10.18 7.92 -9.52
N THR A 27 -10.65 7.19 -10.52
CA THR A 27 -11.56 6.05 -10.29
C THR A 27 -10.79 4.88 -9.69
N TRP A 28 -11.52 3.90 -9.13
CA TRP A 28 -10.90 2.67 -8.63
C TRP A 28 -10.17 1.90 -9.72
N ASP A 29 -10.79 1.74 -10.90
CA ASP A 29 -10.18 1.04 -12.04
C ASP A 29 -8.87 1.70 -12.45
N GLU A 30 -8.87 3.03 -12.59
CA GLU A 30 -7.67 3.78 -12.96
C GLU A 30 -6.56 3.64 -11.90
N ALA A 31 -6.92 3.71 -10.62
CA ALA A 31 -5.98 3.57 -9.51
C ALA A 31 -5.35 2.17 -9.47
N PHE A 32 -6.14 1.12 -9.66
CA PHE A 32 -5.63 -0.25 -9.69
C PHE A 32 -4.76 -0.51 -10.93
N ASP A 33 -5.18 -0.08 -12.11
CA ASP A 33 -4.38 -0.21 -13.33
C ASP A 33 -3.05 0.57 -13.23
N HIS A 34 -3.06 1.74 -12.61
CA HIS A 34 -1.85 2.51 -12.38
C HIS A 34 -0.90 1.78 -11.41
N ALA A 35 -1.40 1.27 -10.29
CA ALA A 35 -0.59 0.52 -9.33
C ALA A 35 -0.04 -0.77 -9.93
N ALA A 36 -0.86 -1.54 -10.63
CA ALA A 36 -0.46 -2.79 -11.28
C ALA A 36 0.63 -2.57 -12.32
N ARG A 37 0.48 -1.56 -13.19
CA ARG A 37 1.52 -1.22 -14.18
C ARG A 37 2.86 -0.89 -13.53
N GLY A 38 2.88 -0.12 -12.45
CA GLY A 38 4.11 0.23 -11.75
C GLY A 38 4.79 -0.99 -11.12
N LEU A 39 4.01 -1.88 -10.50
CA LEU A 39 4.52 -3.12 -9.92
C LEU A 39 5.05 -4.07 -11.00
N THR A 40 4.30 -4.27 -12.09
CA THR A 40 4.73 -5.13 -13.21
C THR A 40 6.00 -4.61 -13.86
N ALA A 41 6.08 -3.31 -14.17
CA ALA A 41 7.29 -2.73 -14.75
C ALA A 41 8.53 -2.93 -13.85
N THR A 42 8.35 -2.77 -12.53
CA THR A 42 9.41 -2.99 -11.55
C THR A 42 9.82 -4.47 -11.47
N LEU A 43 8.85 -5.39 -11.52
CA LEU A 43 9.10 -6.83 -11.58
C LEU A 43 9.90 -7.22 -12.81
N GLU A 44 9.52 -6.70 -13.98
CA GLU A 44 10.18 -6.99 -15.26
C GLU A 44 11.60 -6.41 -15.32
N SER A 45 11.81 -5.20 -14.80
CA SER A 45 13.12 -4.55 -14.87
C SER A 45 14.11 -5.03 -13.81
N SER A 46 13.63 -5.34 -12.61
CA SER A 46 14.48 -5.46 -11.40
C SER A 46 14.22 -6.75 -10.61
N GLY A 47 13.27 -7.57 -11.05
CA GLY A 47 12.93 -8.86 -10.44
C GLY A 47 12.16 -8.77 -9.12
N PRO A 48 11.69 -9.91 -8.58
CA PRO A 48 10.83 -10.00 -7.39
C PRO A 48 11.35 -9.30 -6.13
N ASN A 49 12.66 -9.38 -5.87
CA ASN A 49 13.26 -8.84 -4.64
C ASN A 49 13.41 -7.31 -4.64
N SER A 50 13.03 -6.64 -5.73
CA SER A 50 12.97 -5.18 -5.79
C SER A 50 11.69 -4.59 -5.17
N ILE A 51 10.67 -5.42 -4.93
CA ILE A 51 9.40 -5.00 -4.33
C ILE A 51 9.36 -5.43 -2.87
N GLY A 52 8.93 -4.51 -2.01
CA GLY A 52 8.65 -4.78 -0.60
C GLY A 52 7.23 -4.37 -0.23
N LEU A 53 6.64 -5.05 0.75
CA LEU A 53 5.34 -4.69 1.31
C LEU A 53 5.45 -4.49 2.82
N PHE A 54 4.88 -3.40 3.31
CA PHE A 54 4.81 -3.09 4.73
C PHE A 54 3.36 -3.18 5.21
N SER A 55 3.06 -4.22 5.99
CA SER A 55 1.75 -4.50 6.55
C SER A 55 1.51 -3.78 7.87
N CYS A 56 0.30 -3.85 8.42
CA CYS A 56 -0.10 -3.06 9.58
C CYS A 56 -0.66 -3.95 10.70
N SER A 57 -0.05 -3.86 11.90
CA SER A 57 -0.49 -4.60 13.09
C SER A 57 -1.87 -4.19 13.60
N LYS A 58 -2.38 -3.03 13.17
CA LYS A 58 -3.74 -2.56 13.48
C LYS A 58 -4.79 -3.04 12.47
N SER A 59 -4.38 -3.71 11.39
CA SER A 59 -5.30 -4.38 10.47
C SER A 59 -5.68 -5.77 10.98
N THR A 60 -6.70 -6.40 10.39
CA THR A 60 -7.09 -7.75 10.80
C THR A 60 -6.07 -8.80 10.36
N ASN A 61 -6.12 -9.99 10.98
CA ASN A 61 -5.23 -11.10 10.64
C ASN A 61 -5.44 -11.58 9.20
N GLU A 62 -6.67 -11.53 8.69
CA GLU A 62 -7.02 -11.89 7.32
C GLU A 62 -6.36 -10.94 6.31
N MET A 63 -6.32 -9.63 6.62
CA MET A 63 -5.62 -8.65 5.79
C MET A 63 -4.11 -8.90 5.76
N ASN A 64 -3.52 -9.25 6.90
CA ASN A 64 -2.10 -9.61 6.97
C ASN A 64 -1.82 -10.95 6.25
N TYR A 65 -2.74 -11.91 6.31
CA TYR A 65 -2.66 -13.15 5.52
C TYR A 65 -2.73 -12.86 4.01
N ALA A 66 -3.64 -12.00 3.57
CA ALA A 66 -3.75 -11.61 2.17
C ALA A 66 -2.47 -10.91 1.68
N ALA A 67 -1.92 -10.00 2.47
CA ALA A 67 -0.68 -9.29 2.17
C ALA A 67 0.52 -10.23 2.00
N GLN A 68 0.74 -11.16 2.94
CA GLN A 68 1.84 -12.13 2.84
C GLN A 68 1.63 -13.15 1.71
N LYS A 69 0.38 -13.54 1.46
CA LYS A 69 0.04 -14.40 0.31
C LYS A 69 0.33 -13.69 -1.02
N PHE A 70 -0.04 -12.42 -1.15
CA PHE A 70 0.25 -11.62 -2.35
C PHE A 70 1.75 -11.53 -2.62
N MET A 71 2.55 -11.16 -1.62
CA MET A 71 4.00 -11.05 -1.79
C MET A 71 4.65 -12.38 -2.17
N ARG A 72 4.32 -13.45 -1.44
CA ARG A 72 4.96 -14.76 -1.64
C ARG A 72 4.46 -15.47 -2.90
N SER A 73 3.18 -15.33 -3.24
CA SER A 73 2.56 -16.11 -4.31
C SER A 73 2.50 -15.37 -5.65
N VAL A 74 2.27 -14.06 -5.63
CA VAL A 74 2.12 -13.24 -6.85
C VAL A 74 3.46 -12.58 -7.19
N ILE A 75 4.02 -11.81 -6.26
CA ILE A 75 5.29 -11.09 -6.47
C ILE A 75 6.49 -12.03 -6.48
N LYS A 76 6.40 -13.20 -5.81
CA LYS A 76 7.48 -14.19 -5.64
C LYS A 76 8.66 -13.67 -4.81
N SER A 77 8.37 -12.90 -3.76
CA SER A 77 9.37 -12.44 -2.80
C SER A 77 8.92 -12.63 -1.36
N ASN A 78 9.88 -12.74 -0.46
CA ASN A 78 9.68 -12.74 0.99
C ASN A 78 9.87 -11.36 1.63
N ASN A 79 10.05 -10.31 0.84
CA ASN A 79 10.23 -8.93 1.30
C ASN A 79 8.91 -8.34 1.85
N ILE A 80 8.46 -8.86 2.97
CA ILE A 80 7.28 -8.37 3.70
C ILE A 80 7.59 -8.22 5.18
N ASP A 81 7.20 -7.10 5.76
CA ASP A 81 7.37 -6.79 7.18
C ASP A 81 6.11 -6.08 7.74
N SER A 82 6.09 -5.78 9.04
CA SER A 82 4.99 -5.05 9.69
C SER A 82 5.49 -4.09 10.78
N CYS A 83 4.61 -3.18 11.22
CA CYS A 83 4.90 -2.26 12.33
C CYS A 83 5.24 -2.96 13.67
N ASN A 84 4.95 -4.24 13.82
CA ASN A 84 5.27 -4.99 15.03
C ASN A 84 6.67 -5.59 14.94
N ARG A 85 7.68 -4.76 15.20
CA ARG A 85 8.99 -5.25 15.64
C ARG A 85 8.94 -5.42 17.15
N THR A 86 8.64 -6.63 17.61
CA THR A 86 9.03 -7.09 18.95
C THR A 86 10.40 -7.70 18.89
#